data_AF-A0A8K0M9R4-F1
#
_entry.id   AF-A0A8K0M9R4-F1
#
_cell.length_a   1.000
_cell.length_b   1.000
_cell.length_c   1.000
_cell.angle_alpha   90.00
_cell.angle_beta   90.00
_cell.angle_gamma   90.00
#
_symmetry.space_group_name_H-M   'P 1'
#
loop_
_entity.id
_entity.type
_entity.pdbx_description
1 polymer ?
#
loop_
_entity_poly.entity_id
_entity_poly.type
_entity_poly.pdbx_seq_one_letter_code
_entity_poly.pdbx_strand_id
1 'polypeptide(L)'
;MASPSLDSPTPVAYSMIDAGFPVTTTLHTMNRQCLSSLQALTHIAHSIMVSQIDVGLVGDVGSMTRNYAPRGLPTDISPSLKQTINKEAADCQLPMGITSENVASRYGISHADQDKWVC
;
A
#
# COMPACT_ATOMS: atom_id res chain seq x y z
N MET A 1 -17.58 -12.39 8.18
CA MET A 1 -16.64 -12.95 7.19
C MET A 1 -15.50 -11.97 7.05
N ALA A 2 -14.27 -12.37 7.37
CA ALA A 2 -13.10 -11.51 7.15
C ALA A 2 -13.00 -11.24 5.64
N SER A 3 -13.06 -9.97 5.24
CA SER A 3 -12.75 -9.58 3.86
C SER A 3 -11.34 -10.07 3.55
N PRO A 4 -11.11 -10.76 2.42
CA PRO A 4 -9.75 -11.11 2.01
C PRO A 4 -8.90 -9.85 2.04
N SER A 5 -7.71 -9.92 2.66
CA SER A 5 -6.75 -8.83 2.56
C SER A 5 -6.49 -8.57 1.08
N LEU A 6 -6.49 -7.30 0.66
CA LEU A 6 -6.29 -6.99 -0.76
C LEU A 6 -4.90 -7.42 -1.27
N ASP A 7 -3.97 -7.62 -0.34
CA ASP A 7 -2.64 -8.15 -0.59
C ASP A 7 -2.63 -9.67 -0.81
N SER A 8 -3.78 -10.34 -0.72
CA SER A 8 -3.88 -11.76 -1.06
C SER A 8 -3.54 -11.94 -2.55
N PRO A 9 -2.63 -12.87 -2.89
CA PRO A 9 -2.28 -13.12 -4.28
C PRO A 9 -3.39 -13.85 -5.05
N THR A 10 -4.34 -14.49 -4.36
CA THR A 10 -5.34 -15.37 -4.97
C THR A 10 -6.25 -14.67 -6.00
N PRO A 11 -6.83 -13.48 -5.74
CA PRO A 11 -7.67 -12.80 -6.73
C PRO A 11 -6.88 -12.33 -7.95
N VAL A 12 -5.60 -11.96 -7.76
CA VAL A 12 -4.71 -11.55 -8.86
C VAL A 12 -4.36 -12.77 -9.72
N ALA A 13 -4.01 -13.90 -9.09
CA ALA A 13 -3.74 -15.15 -9.77
C ALA A 13 -4.93 -15.63 -10.62
N TYR A 14 -6.13 -15.61 -10.03
CA TYR A 14 -7.37 -15.93 -10.74
C TYR A 14 -7.54 -15.05 -11.99
N SER A 15 -7.35 -13.73 -11.85
CA SER A 15 -7.51 -12.77 -12.94
C SER A 15 -6.46 -12.96 -14.06
N MET A 16 -5.22 -13.28 -13.71
CA MET A 16 -4.17 -13.54 -14.71
C MET A 16 -4.44 -14.82 -15.51
N ILE A 17 -4.86 -15.90 -14.84
CA ILE A 17 -5.20 -17.16 -15.51
C ILE A 17 -6.41 -16.94 -16.43
N ASP A 18 -7.43 -16.21 -15.96
CA ASP A 18 -8.62 -15.86 -16.76
C ASP A 18 -8.27 -14.98 -17.97
N ALA A 19 -7.30 -14.07 -17.84
CA ALA A 19 -6.76 -13.27 -18.93
C ALA A 19 -5.91 -14.07 -19.94
N GLY A 20 -5.71 -15.37 -19.73
CA GLY A 20 -5.00 -16.26 -20.65
C GLY A 20 -3.50 -16.41 -20.38
N PHE A 21 -3.00 -15.94 -19.24
CA PHE A 21 -1.60 -16.19 -18.86
C PHE A 21 -1.38 -17.68 -18.56
N PRO A 22 -0.25 -18.28 -19.00
CA PRO A 22 0.09 -19.66 -18.66
C PRO A 22 0.21 -19.86 -17.14
N VAL A 23 -0.17 -21.03 -16.64
CA VAL A 23 -0.02 -21.42 -15.22
C VAL A 23 1.44 -21.46 -14.74
N THR A 24 2.39 -21.47 -15.66
CA THR A 24 3.83 -21.36 -15.38
C THR A 24 4.27 -19.93 -15.07
N THR A 25 3.42 -18.93 -15.33
CA THR A 25 3.69 -17.52 -15.01
C THR A 25 3.61 -17.33 -13.50
N THR A 26 4.73 -16.99 -12.88
CA THR A 26 4.78 -16.71 -11.44
C THR A 26 4.28 -15.30 -11.15
N LEU A 27 3.68 -15.12 -9.97
CA LEU A 27 3.22 -13.83 -9.49
C LEU A 27 3.41 -13.73 -7.98
N HIS A 28 3.55 -12.51 -7.49
CA HIS A 28 3.52 -12.19 -6.07
C HIS A 28 2.92 -10.80 -5.88
N THR A 29 2.26 -10.60 -4.75
CA THR A 29 1.72 -9.32 -4.33
C THR A 29 2.64 -8.71 -3.28
N MET A 30 2.65 -7.38 -3.19
CA MET A 30 3.42 -6.67 -2.18
C MET A 30 2.68 -5.41 -1.75
N ASN A 31 2.87 -5.01 -0.49
CA ASN A 31 2.25 -3.83 0.08
C ASN A 31 3.33 -2.92 0.66
N ARG A 32 3.45 -1.72 0.10
CA ARG A 32 4.20 -0.58 0.63
C ARG A 32 3.34 0.67 0.63
N GLN A 33 2.10 0.54 1.13
CA GLN A 33 1.14 1.63 1.26
C GLN A 33 1.00 2.40 -0.07
N CYS A 34 1.03 3.73 -0.03
CA CYS A 34 0.92 4.62 -1.19
C CYS A 34 2.00 4.41 -2.26
N LEU A 35 3.07 3.66 -1.97
CA LEU A 35 4.21 3.41 -2.87
C LEU A 35 4.32 1.95 -3.33
N SER A 36 3.24 1.17 -3.20
CA SER A 36 3.23 -0.26 -3.59
C SER A 36 3.56 -0.48 -5.06
N SER A 37 2.98 0.33 -5.96
CA SER A 37 3.23 0.24 -7.41
C SER A 37 4.69 0.49 -7.77
N LEU A 38 5.31 1.51 -7.17
CA LEU A 38 6.72 1.83 -7.42
C LEU A 38 7.66 0.77 -6.82
N GLN A 39 7.30 0.18 -5.68
CA GLN A 39 8.05 -0.94 -5.15
C GLN A 39 8.01 -2.14 -6.10
N ALA A 40 6.84 -2.45 -6.67
CA ALA A 40 6.69 -3.55 -7.61
C ALA A 40 7.51 -3.32 -8.89
N LEU A 41 7.51 -2.08 -9.39
CA LEU A 41 8.37 -1.69 -10.51
C LEU A 41 9.86 -1.86 -10.19
N THR A 42 10.29 -1.39 -9.03
CA THR A 42 11.68 -1.51 -8.58
C THR A 42 12.10 -2.97 -8.44
N HIS A 43 11.21 -3.80 -7.91
CA HIS A 43 11.45 -5.24 -7.76
C HIS A 43 11.66 -5.93 -9.11
N ILE A 44 10.76 -5.73 -10.07
CA ILE A 44 10.90 -6.32 -11.41
C ILE A 44 12.13 -5.77 -12.14
N ALA A 45 12.41 -4.48 -12.03
CA ALA A 45 13.63 -3.89 -12.60
C ALA A 45 14.89 -4.56 -12.02
N HIS A 46 14.94 -4.77 -10.70
CA HIS A 46 16.04 -5.47 -10.05
C HIS A 46 16.16 -6.92 -10.51
N SER A 47 15.05 -7.65 -10.61
CA SER A 47 15.04 -9.04 -11.11
C SER A 47 15.57 -9.15 -12.54
N ILE A 48 15.26 -8.19 -13.41
CA ILE A 48 15.82 -8.12 -14.77
C ILE A 48 17.32 -7.80 -14.72
N MET A 49 17.74 -6.82 -13.91
CA MET A 49 19.15 -6.42 -13.81
C MET A 49 20.06 -7.57 -13.33
N VAL A 50 19.58 -8.43 -12.43
CA VAL A 50 20.33 -9.61 -11.97
C VAL A 50 20.15 -10.83 -12.87
N SER A 51 19.49 -10.68 -14.02
CA SER A 51 19.18 -11.75 -14.98
C SER A 51 18.40 -12.93 -14.36
N GLN A 52 17.56 -12.64 -13.36
CA GLN A 52 16.65 -13.63 -12.77
C GLN A 52 15.43 -13.86 -13.67
N ILE A 53 15.01 -12.83 -14.41
CA ILE A 53 13.94 -12.87 -15.42
C ILE A 53 14.34 -12.01 -16.62
N ASP A 54 13.88 -12.36 -17.81
CA ASP A 54 14.10 -11.54 -19.03
C ASP A 54 13.01 -10.49 -19.20
N VAL A 55 11.79 -10.81 -18.79
CA VAL A 55 10.60 -9.96 -18.92
C VAL A 55 9.76 -10.10 -17.65
N GLY A 56 9.20 -8.99 -17.18
CA GLY A 56 8.25 -8.98 -16.05
C GLY A 56 7.10 -8.02 -16.30
N LEU A 57 5.92 -8.36 -15.77
CA LEU A 57 4.73 -7.50 -15.77
C LEU A 57 4.56 -6.89 -14.38
N VAL A 58 4.25 -5.60 -14.33
CA VAL A 58 3.95 -4.87 -13.10
C VAL A 58 2.57 -4.26 -13.21
N GLY A 59 1.76 -4.43 -12.18
CA GLY A 59 0.46 -3.80 -12.03
C GLY A 59 0.16 -3.51 -10.57
N ASP A 60 -0.72 -2.55 -10.34
CA ASP A 60 -1.26 -2.23 -9.02
C ASP A 60 -2.77 -2.06 -9.13
N VAL A 61 -3.50 -2.57 -8.14
CA VAL A 61 -4.96 -2.52 -8.13
C VAL A 61 -5.47 -2.21 -6.73
N GLY A 62 -6.29 -1.17 -6.63
CA GLY A 62 -6.87 -0.73 -5.37
C GLY A 62 -8.32 -0.30 -5.54
N SER A 63 -9.29 -1.09 -5.03
CA SER A 63 -10.69 -0.65 -4.92
C SER A 63 -10.98 -0.11 -3.52
N MET A 64 -11.09 1.22 -3.39
CA MET A 64 -11.51 1.87 -2.14
C MET A 64 -12.98 1.57 -1.83
N THR A 65 -13.87 1.58 -2.83
CA THR A 65 -15.29 1.29 -2.61
C THR A 65 -15.54 -0.09 -2.00
N ARG A 66 -14.84 -1.12 -2.48
CA ARG A 66 -15.04 -2.50 -2.02
C ARG A 66 -14.22 -2.85 -0.78
N ASN A 67 -13.11 -2.14 -0.54
CA ASN A 67 -12.14 -2.51 0.48
C ASN A 67 -11.60 -1.27 1.22
N TYR A 68 -12.52 -0.38 1.60
CA TYR A 68 -12.21 0.81 2.39
C TYR A 68 -11.76 0.42 3.81
N ALA A 69 -12.47 -0.54 4.41
CA ALA A 69 -12.11 -1.16 5.67
C ALA A 69 -11.49 -2.54 5.40
N PRO A 70 -10.27 -2.87 5.87
CA PRO A 70 -9.33 -2.07 6.67
C PRO A 70 -8.06 -1.75 5.88
N ARG A 71 -7.91 -0.50 5.41
CA ARG A 71 -6.63 -0.02 4.91
C ARG A 71 -6.12 1.14 5.74
N GLY A 72 -4.81 1.16 5.96
CA GLY A 72 -4.08 2.22 6.66
C GLY A 72 -3.81 1.95 8.14
N LEU A 73 -4.74 1.30 8.84
CA LEU A 73 -4.55 0.90 10.24
C LEU A 73 -4.58 -0.62 10.34
N PRO A 74 -3.53 -1.26 10.89
CA PRO A 74 -3.58 -2.70 11.08
C PRO A 74 -4.75 -3.02 12.03
N THR A 75 -5.72 -3.78 11.53
CA THR A 75 -6.89 -4.19 12.33
C THR A 75 -6.54 -5.26 13.35
N ASP A 76 -5.51 -6.04 13.04
CA ASP A 76 -5.01 -7.14 13.85
C ASP A 76 -3.66 -6.77 14.49
N ILE A 77 -3.67 -5.67 15.25
CA ILE A 77 -2.55 -5.34 16.16
C ILE A 77 -2.81 -6.02 17.49
N SER A 78 -1.80 -6.67 18.05
CA SER A 78 -1.91 -7.26 19.39
C SER A 78 -2.31 -6.19 20.42
N PRO A 79 -3.12 -6.54 21.44
CA PRO A 79 -3.55 -5.57 22.46
C PRO A 79 -2.37 -4.87 23.16
N SER A 80 -1.25 -5.57 23.34
CA SER A 80 -0.03 -5.01 23.92
C SER A 80 0.63 -3.95 23.05
N LEU A 81 0.60 -4.10 21.72
CA LEU A 81 1.11 -3.11 20.78
C LEU A 81 0.15 -1.92 20.62
N LYS A 82 -1.16 -2.13 20.77
CA LYS A 82 -2.16 -1.03 20.79
C LYS A 82 -1.95 -0.08 21.98
N GLN A 83 -1.47 -0.59 23.11
CA GLN A 83 -1.21 0.17 24.34
C GLN A 83 0.29 0.40 24.58
N THR A 84 1.09 0.38 23.52
CA THR A 84 2.54 0.60 23.63
C THR A 84 2.85 1.98 24.21
N ILE A 85 3.83 2.05 25.11
CA ILE A 85 4.40 3.31 25.61
C ILE A 85 5.42 3.91 24.63
N ASN A 86 5.88 3.13 23.65
CA ASN A 86 6.80 3.61 22.64
C ASN A 86 6.06 4.54 21.66
N LYS A 87 6.46 5.82 21.66
CA LYS A 87 5.81 6.86 20.88
C LYS A 87 5.87 6.58 19.38
N GLU A 88 7.01 6.12 18.87
CA GLU A 88 7.23 5.88 17.44
C GLU A 88 6.31 4.77 16.92
N ALA A 89 6.12 3.71 17.70
CA ALA A 89 5.19 2.63 17.39
C ALA A 89 3.71 3.10 17.46
N ALA A 90 3.39 3.98 18.41
CA ALA A 90 2.06 4.57 18.51
C ALA A 90 1.76 5.51 17.33
N ASP A 91 2.75 6.26 16.85
CA ASP A 91 2.60 7.20 15.73
C ASP A 91 2.25 6.49 14.40
N CYS A 92 2.57 5.20 14.24
CA CYS A 92 2.11 4.38 13.10
C CYS A 92 0.58 4.20 13.03
N GLN A 93 -0.15 4.54 14.10
CA GLN A 93 -1.61 4.50 14.15
C GLN A 93 -2.25 5.89 13.91
N LEU A 94 -1.45 6.92 13.64
CA LEU A 94 -2.01 8.24 13.35
C LEU A 94 -2.73 8.24 12.01
N PRO A 95 -3.96 8.77 11.93
CA PRO A 95 -4.63 8.97 10.66
C PRO A 95 -3.79 9.87 9.74
N MET A 96 -3.74 9.54 8.45
CA MET A 96 -2.98 10.31 7.46
C MET A 96 -3.40 11.78 7.37
N GLY A 97 -4.67 12.11 7.67
CA GLY A 97 -5.13 13.49 7.76
C GLY A 97 -4.46 14.25 8.92
N ILE A 98 -4.33 13.62 10.08
CA ILE A 98 -3.67 14.22 11.25
C ILE A 98 -2.17 14.40 10.99
N THR A 99 -1.53 13.47 10.28
CA THR A 99 -0.12 13.67 9.90
C THR A 99 0.03 14.85 8.93
N SER A 100 -0.93 15.08 8.03
CA SER A 100 -0.99 16.28 7.19
C SER A 100 -1.12 17.56 8.00
N GLU A 101 -2.05 17.62 8.96
CA GLU A 101 -2.22 18.79 9.85
C GLU A 101 -0.97 19.07 10.69
N ASN A 102 -0.31 18.02 11.18
CA ASN A 102 0.94 18.15 11.92
C ASN A 102 2.06 18.75 11.05
N VAL A 103 2.13 18.38 9.77
CA VAL A 103 3.07 18.97 8.81
C VAL A 103 2.73 20.45 8.56
N ALA A 104 1.46 20.76 8.31
CA ALA A 104 1.01 22.14 8.10
C ALA A 104 1.34 23.05 9.28
N SER A 105 1.02 22.61 10.50
CA SER A 105 1.32 23.33 11.75
C SER A 105 2.83 23.50 11.96
N ARG A 106 3.62 22.43 11.75
CA ARG A 106 5.08 22.45 11.95
C ARG A 106 5.80 23.43 11.03
N TYR A 107 5.34 23.57 9.79
CA TYR A 107 5.97 24.43 8.78
C TYR A 107 5.22 25.75 8.54
N GLY A 108 4.18 26.06 9.33
CA GLY A 108 3.42 27.31 9.23
C GLY A 108 2.65 27.46 7.91
N ILE A 109 2.17 26.36 7.32
CA ILE A 109 1.43 26.37 6.06
C ILE A 109 -0.02 26.79 6.32
N SER A 110 -0.40 27.97 5.85
CA SER A 110 -1.74 28.50 6.07
C SER A 110 -2.79 27.75 5.25
N HIS A 111 -4.06 27.74 5.70
CA HIS A 111 -5.16 27.19 4.90
C HIS A 111 -5.29 27.87 3.54
N ALA A 112 -5.06 29.19 3.47
CA ALA A 112 -5.11 29.94 2.21
C ALA A 112 -4.05 29.46 1.21
N ASP A 113 -2.86 29.07 1.69
CA ASP A 113 -1.81 28.50 0.83
C ASP A 113 -2.17 27.09 0.36
N GLN A 114 -2.79 26.28 1.23
CA GLN A 114 -3.26 24.94 0.87
C GLN A 114 -4.36 25.00 -0.20
N ASP A 115 -5.35 25.87 -0.03
CA ASP A 115 -6.44 26.07 -0.99
C ASP A 115 -5.91 26.56 -2.34
N LYS A 116 -4.94 27.48 -2.32
CA LYS A 116 -4.29 27.99 -3.53
C LYS A 116 -3.51 26.93 -4.30
N TRP A 117 -2.97 25.91 -3.63
CA TRP A 117 -2.23 24.83 -4.30
C TRP A 117 -3.18 23.82 -4.97
N VAL A 118 -4.37 23.62 -4.41
CA VAL A 118 -5.37 22.67 -4.93
C VAL A 118 -6.20 23.27 -6.07
N CYS A 119 -6.41 24.59 -6.08
CA CYS A 119 -7.16 25.32 -7.11
C CYS A 119 -6.28 25.71 -8.31
#